data_AF-A0A1E5W640-F1
#
_entry.id   AF-A0A1E5W640-F1
#
_cell.length_a   1.000
_cell.length_b   1.000
_cell.length_c   1.000
_cell.angle_alpha   90.00
_cell.angle_beta   90.00
_cell.angle_gamma   90.00
#
_symmetry.space_group_name_H-M   'P 1'
#
loop_
_entity.id
_entity.type
_entity.pdbx_description
1 polymer ?
#
loop_
_entity_poly.entity_id
_entity_poly.type
_entity_poly.pdbx_seq_one_letter_code
_entity_poly.pdbx_strand_id
1 'polypeptide(L)' 'MELFPDRAHVRLQNRVRGTFLHADQDGVGVSLSWCRASLNTAWQVHRVQRGGNDYVLHSAAYGRCLAVSP' A
#
# COMPACT_ATOMS: atom_id res chain seq x y z
N MET A 1 -6.14 -21.05 -3.99
CA MET A 1 -5.51 -19.98 -4.78
C MET A 1 -5.11 -18.87 -3.83
N GLU A 2 -3.86 -18.44 -3.87
CA GLU A 2 -3.38 -17.30 -3.07
C GLU A 2 -3.76 -16.00 -3.79
N LEU A 3 -4.62 -15.18 -3.18
CA LEU A 3 -5.12 -13.95 -3.79
C LEU A 3 -4.06 -12.84 -3.85
N PHE A 4 -3.09 -12.88 -2.94
CA PHE A 4 -2.03 -11.87 -2.80
C PHE A 4 -0.67 -12.57 -2.62
N PRO A 5 0.04 -12.88 -3.72
CA PRO A 5 1.37 -13.43 -3.62
C PRO A 5 2.34 -12.41 -2.98
N ASP A 6 3.40 -12.91 -2.34
CA ASP A 6 4.46 -12.04 -1.83
C ASP A 6 5.07 -11.22 -2.97
N ARG A 7 5.40 -9.96 -2.68
CA ARG A 7 5.93 -8.95 -3.63
C ARG A 7 4.96 -8.54 -4.74
N ALA A 8 3.69 -8.95 -4.68
CA ALA A 8 2.68 -8.45 -5.60
C ALA A 8 2.47 -6.95 -5.44
N HIS A 9 2.23 -6.25 -6.55
CA HIS A 9 1.90 -4.82 -6.52
C HIS A 9 0.38 -4.63 -6.59
N VAL A 10 -0.16 -3.90 -5.63
CA VAL A 10 -1.59 -3.62 -5.50
C VAL A 10 -1.84 -2.12 -5.40
N ARG A 11 -3.10 -1.72 -5.57
CA ARG A 11 -3.59 -0.37 -5.28
C ARG A 11 -4.76 -0.50 -4.33
N LEU A 12 -4.72 0.24 -3.23
CA LEU A 12 -5.81 0.25 -2.26
C LEU A 12 -6.82 1.31 -2.64
N GLN A 13 -8.02 0.88 -3.03
CA GLN A 13 -9.10 1.78 -3.42
C GLN A 13 -10.04 2.01 -2.23
N ASN A 14 -10.29 3.27 -1.91
CA ASN A 14 -11.40 3.69 -1.08
C ASN A 14 -12.70 3.47 -1.87
N ARG A 15 -13.51 2.49 -1.45
CA ARG A 15 -14.75 2.12 -2.17
C ARG A 15 -15.84 3.20 -2.12
N VAL A 16 -15.83 4.06 -1.10
CA VAL A 16 -16.84 5.12 -0.94
C VAL A 16 -16.56 6.28 -1.89
N ARG A 17 -15.28 6.65 -2.05
CA ARG A 17 -14.87 7.83 -2.82
C ARG A 17 -14.27 7.49 -4.19
N GLY A 18 -13.97 6.23 -4.47
CA GLY A 18 -13.26 5.81 -5.67
C GLY A 18 -11.79 6.25 -5.73
N THR A 19 -11.27 6.87 -4.68
CA THR A 19 -9.88 7.32 -4.57
C THR A 19 -8.93 6.19 -4.19
N PHE A 20 -7.63 6.39 -4.37
CA PHE A 20 -6.58 5.43 -4.07
C PHE A 20 -5.68 5.93 -2.96
N LEU A 21 -5.23 5.01 -2.09
CA LEU A 21 -4.22 5.32 -1.08
C LEU A 21 -2.90 5.70 -1.78
N HIS A 22 -2.39 6.87 -1.43
CA HIS A 22 -1.26 7.52 -2.05
C HIS A 22 -0.19 7.81 -0.99
N ALA A 23 1.05 7.39 -1.23
CA ALA A 23 2.20 7.79 -0.42
C ALA A 23 2.55 9.25 -0.72
N ASP A 24 2.58 10.09 0.30
CA ASP A 24 2.87 11.50 0.12
C ASP A 24 4.31 11.73 -0.32
N GLN A 25 4.57 12.91 -0.89
CA GLN A 25 5.86 13.21 -1.51
C GLN A 25 7.01 13.28 -0.49
N ASP A 26 6.69 13.53 0.77
CA ASP A 26 7.62 13.44 1.90
C ASP A 26 8.04 11.99 2.21
N GLY A 27 7.31 11.01 1.66
CA GLY A 27 7.49 9.59 1.88
C GLY A 27 7.15 9.15 3.30
N VAL A 28 6.53 9.99 4.12
CA VAL A 28 6.15 9.70 5.51
C VAL A 28 4.64 9.58 5.63
N GLY A 29 3.92 10.52 5.01
CA GLY A 29 2.47 10.58 5.05
C GLY A 29 1.78 9.67 4.03
N VAL A 30 0.49 9.50 4.24
CA VAL A 30 -0.41 8.94 3.23
C VAL A 30 -1.66 9.80 3.09
N SER A 31 -2.09 9.98 1.84
CA SER A 31 -3.29 10.70 1.47
C SER A 31 -4.15 9.88 0.52
N LEU A 32 -5.31 10.43 0.14
CA LEU A 32 -6.19 9.84 -0.88
C LEU A 32 -6.05 10.64 -2.18
N SER A 33 -5.76 9.94 -3.27
CA SER A 33 -5.63 10.55 -4.59
C SER A 33 -6.67 10.00 -5.57
N TRP A 34 -7.15 10.87 -6.46
CA TRP A 34 -7.96 10.47 -7.62
C TRP A 34 -7.12 9.84 -8.74
N CYS A 35 -5.80 10.08 -8.74
CA CYS A 35 -4.91 9.65 -9.80
C CYS A 35 -4.42 8.21 -9.59
N ARG A 36 -5.07 7.25 -10.25
CA ARG A 36 -4.67 5.84 -10.23
C ARG A 36 -3.29 5.58 -10.86
N ALA A 37 -2.88 6.39 -11.84
CA ALA A 37 -1.69 6.13 -12.65
C ALA A 37 -0.37 6.59 -12.00
N SER A 38 -0.39 7.00 -10.73
CA SER A 38 0.83 7.38 -10.00
C SER A 38 1.53 6.18 -9.36
N LEU A 39 2.87 6.16 -9.38
CA LEU A 39 3.69 5.20 -8.63
C LEU A 39 3.44 5.29 -7.12
N ASN A 40 3.11 6.47 -6.62
CA ASN A 40 2.81 6.70 -5.22
C ASN A 40 1.52 5.99 -4.77
N THR A 41 0.67 5.54 -5.70
CA THR A 41 -0.51 4.72 -5.38
C THR A 41 -0.26 3.22 -5.40
N ALA A 42 0.94 2.80 -5.80
CA ALA A 42 1.32 1.40 -5.88
C ALA A 42 1.97 0.95 -4.56
N TRP A 43 1.50 -0.20 -4.08
CA TRP A 43 1.93 -0.80 -2.83
C TRP A 43 2.38 -2.22 -3.08
N GLN A 44 3.59 -2.56 -2.64
CA GLN A 44 4.10 -3.92 -2.69
C GLN A 44 3.64 -4.67 -1.44
N VAL A 45 3.02 -5.83 -1.64
CA VAL A 45 2.65 -6.76 -0.58
C VAL A 45 3.90 -7.47 -0.09
N HIS A 46 4.17 -7.41 1.20
CA HIS A 46 5.18 -8.21 1.85
C HIS A 46 4.53 -9.09 2.92
N ARG A 47 4.65 -10.40 2.79
CA ARG A 47 4.07 -11.36 3.73
C ARG A 47 5.00 -11.56 4.91
N VAL A 48 4.49 -11.34 6.11
CA VAL A 48 5.25 -11.55 7.35
C VAL A 48 4.68 -12.76 8.06
N GLN A 49 5.52 -13.77 8.29
CA GLN A 49 5.15 -14.94 9.10
C GLN A 49 5.33 -14.63 10.59
N ARG A 50 4.48 -13.75 11.14
CA ARG A 50 4.37 -13.58 12.60
C ARG A 50 3.00 -14.06 13.05
N GLY A 51 2.92 -15.29 13.55
CA GLY A 51 1.69 -15.83 14.18
C GLY A 51 0.48 -16.05 13.24
N GLY A 52 0.60 -15.75 11.94
CA GLY A 52 -0.51 -15.86 10.99
C GLY A 52 -0.19 -15.31 9.60
N ASN A 53 -1.26 -15.02 8.84
CA ASN A 53 -1.22 -14.55 7.45
C ASN A 53 -1.14 -13.01 7.41
N ASP A 54 -0.09 -12.44 8.01
CA ASP A 54 0.09 -10.99 8.10
C ASP A 54 0.67 -10.42 6.82
N TYR A 55 0.18 -9.24 6.43
CA TYR A 55 0.63 -8.51 5.26
C TYR A 55 1.10 -7.12 5.67
N VAL A 56 2.32 -6.78 5.27
CA VAL A 56 2.87 -5.43 5.31
C VAL A 56 2.81 -4.87 3.91
N LEU A 57 2.52 -3.58 3.79
CA LEU A 57 2.50 -2.89 2.50
C LEU A 57 3.68 -1.93 2.44
N HIS A 58 4.49 -2.04 1.40
CA HIS A 58 5.60 -1.15 1.15
C HIS A 58 5.24 -0.19 0.01
N SER A 59 5.54 1.09 0.17
CA SER A 59 5.44 2.06 -0.92
C SER A 59 6.34 1.63 -2.07
N ALA A 60 5.78 1.50 -3.28
CA ALA A 60 6.59 1.22 -4.46
C ALA A 60 7.48 2.42 -4.86
N ALA A 61 7.11 3.63 -4.44
CA ALA A 61 7.87 4.85 -4.72
C ALA A 61 9.05 5.05 -3.76
N TYR A 62 8.88 4.70 -2.48
CA TYR A 62 9.85 5.03 -1.43
C TYR A 62 10.39 3.84 -0.63
N GLY A 63 9.87 2.63 -0.85
CA GLY A 63 10.27 1.41 -0.12
C GLY A 63 9.86 1.35 1.35
N ARG A 64 9.16 2.38 1.86
CA ARG A 64 8.74 2.49 3.26
C ARG A 64 7.48 1.71 3.56
N CYS A 65 7.38 1.16 4.76
CA CYS A 65 6.23 0.40 5.21
C CYS A 65 5.07 1.32 5.60
N LEU A 66 3.86 0.92 5.22
CA LEU A 66 2.62 1.49 5.72
C LEU A 66 2.40 0.99 7.15
N ALA A 67 2.26 1.93 8.10
CA ALA A 67 2.01 1.64 9.50
C ALA A 67 1.06 2.69 10.09
N VAL A 68 0.40 2.32 11.19
CA VAL A 68 -0.37 3.25 12.02
C VAL A 68 0.54 3.68 13.17
N SER A 69 0.65 5.00 13.39
CA SER A 69 1.33 5.57 14.55
C SER A 69 0.31 5.88 15.66
N PRO A 70 0.71 5.83 16.95
CA PRO A 70 -0.15 6.16 18.09
C PRO A 70 -0.62 7.61 18.12
#